data_AF-A0A4D4JQV4-F1
#
_entry.id   AF-A0A4D4JQV4-F1
#
_cell.length_a   1.000
_cell.length_b   1.000
_cell.length_c   1.000
_cell.angle_alpha   90.00
_cell.angle_beta   90.00
_cell.angle_gamma   90.00
#
_symmetry.space_group_name_H-M   'P 1'
#
loop_
_entity.id
_entity.type
_entity.pdbx_description
1 polymer ?
#
loop_
_entity_poly.entity_id
_entity_poly.type
_entity_poly.pdbx_seq_one_letter_code
_entity_poly.pdbx_strand_id
1 'polypeptide(L)'
;MILRPQRLLAGALVAIAVGGLVPPVAAQTAAPVTPLMLQQWRLGQELGRYGLAQNDPQALLTAARLQRASGLQPSRARMDGDRGGVVQQTDAASLLAQAKTLAQGKPELLALIDEASAARRSRGTLIGPQVQPVLMGARDIKPILLSYKPGQKAFFGIASDRMQDIALSVKGPKNEPLCEPAQAGGELLCEWVSGEAPDVRVVVTNLSTNAVMLTFFHD
;
A
#
# COMPACT_ATOMS: atom_id res chain seq x y z
N MET A 1 53.48 -70.22 5.14
CA MET A 1 53.54 -69.89 6.59
C MET A 1 53.87 -68.41 6.70
N ILE A 2 53.19 -67.71 7.60
CA ILE A 2 52.93 -66.27 7.66
C ILE A 2 54.20 -65.41 7.80
N LEU A 3 54.27 -64.25 7.12
CA LEU A 3 54.74 -62.98 7.71
C LEU A 3 54.44 -61.74 6.82
N ARG A 4 54.09 -60.67 7.53
CA ARG A 4 53.38 -59.44 7.14
C ARG A 4 54.19 -58.47 6.25
N PRO A 5 53.52 -57.56 5.54
CA PRO A 5 54.04 -56.23 5.30
C PRO A 5 53.44 -55.20 6.29
N GLN A 6 54.32 -54.48 6.96
CA GLN A 6 54.06 -53.20 7.62
C GLN A 6 53.85 -52.07 6.59
N ARG A 7 53.33 -50.94 7.08
CA ARG A 7 53.30 -49.57 6.51
C ARG A 7 51.98 -49.24 5.78
N LEU A 8 51.33 -48.09 5.96
CA LEU A 8 51.68 -46.81 6.56
C LEU A 8 50.38 -46.10 6.99
N LEU A 9 50.51 -45.20 7.97
CA LEU A 9 49.48 -44.24 8.36
C LEU A 9 49.06 -43.35 7.18
N ALA A 10 47.76 -43.11 7.06
CA ALA A 10 47.20 -41.88 6.49
C ALA A 10 45.78 -41.67 7.05
N GLY A 11 45.69 -41.00 8.20
CA GLY A 11 44.43 -40.50 8.72
C GLY A 11 43.99 -39.28 7.93
N ALA A 12 42.99 -39.43 7.07
CA ALA A 12 42.31 -38.32 6.43
C ALA A 12 41.05 -37.99 7.24
N LEU A 13 41.15 -36.97 8.10
CA LEU A 13 40.01 -36.31 8.73
C LEU A 13 39.28 -35.49 7.66
N VAL A 14 38.21 -36.04 7.10
CA VAL A 14 37.30 -35.31 6.22
C VAL A 14 36.31 -34.56 7.10
N ALA A 15 36.59 -33.29 7.37
CA ALA A 15 35.65 -32.36 7.96
C ALA A 15 34.66 -31.90 6.87
N ILE A 16 33.51 -32.56 6.77
CA ILE A 16 32.40 -32.06 5.95
C ILE A 16 31.74 -30.92 6.73
N ALA A 17 32.10 -29.70 6.36
CA ALA A 17 31.38 -28.50 6.76
C ALA A 17 29.95 -28.58 6.20
N VAL A 18 28.98 -28.87 7.06
CA VAL A 18 27.55 -28.77 6.73
C VAL A 18 27.23 -27.28 6.62
N GLY A 19 27.45 -26.73 5.43
CA GLY A 19 26.97 -25.39 5.06
C GLY A 19 25.45 -25.39 5.10
N GLY A 20 24.89 -24.83 6.17
CA GLY A 20 23.46 -24.61 6.29
C GLY A 20 22.97 -23.74 5.14
N LEU A 21 22.31 -24.36 4.17
CA LEU A 21 21.50 -23.67 3.16
C LEU A 21 20.32 -23.05 3.91
N VAL A 22 20.47 -21.80 4.35
CA VAL A 22 19.32 -20.97 4.71
C VAL A 22 18.60 -20.69 3.39
N PRO A 23 17.38 -21.22 3.16
CA PRO A 23 16.63 -20.88 1.98
C PRO A 23 16.38 -19.36 1.98
N PRO A 24 16.45 -18.68 0.82
CA PRO A 24 16.10 -17.28 0.74
C PRO A 24 14.67 -17.12 1.24
N VAL A 25 14.47 -16.22 2.20
CA VAL A 25 13.15 -15.80 2.66
C VAL A 25 12.39 -15.33 1.43
N ALA A 26 11.41 -16.11 0.98
CA ALA A 26 10.53 -15.72 -0.10
C ALA A 26 9.89 -14.37 0.31
N ALA A 27 10.12 -13.34 -0.50
CA ALA A 27 9.47 -12.06 -0.33
C ALA A 27 7.96 -12.33 -0.39
N GLN A 28 7.29 -12.24 0.77
CA GLN A 28 5.85 -12.40 0.85
C GLN A 28 5.22 -11.29 0.02
N THR A 29 4.53 -11.69 -1.05
CA THR A 29 3.75 -10.81 -1.92
C THR A 29 2.76 -10.04 -1.05
N ALA A 30 2.77 -8.70 -1.15
CA ALA A 30 1.72 -7.88 -0.57
C ALA A 30 0.36 -8.40 -1.07
N ALA A 31 -0.61 -8.54 -0.16
CA ALA A 31 -1.94 -8.96 -0.54
C ALA A 31 -2.52 -7.97 -1.57
N PRO A 32 -3.13 -8.46 -2.67
CA PRO A 32 -3.65 -7.59 -3.71
C PRO A 32 -4.72 -6.65 -3.14
N VAL A 33 -4.71 -5.39 -3.55
CA VAL A 33 -5.77 -4.45 -3.22
C VAL A 33 -7.06 -4.94 -3.86
N THR A 34 -8.10 -5.13 -3.05
CA THR A 34 -9.42 -5.58 -3.53
C THR A 34 -10.40 -4.40 -3.65
N PRO A 35 -11.44 -4.52 -4.50
CA PRO A 35 -12.49 -3.51 -4.59
C PRO A 35 -13.16 -3.21 -3.23
N LEU A 36 -13.34 -4.24 -2.41
CA LEU A 36 -13.92 -4.09 -1.06
C LEU A 36 -13.02 -3.24 -0.15
N MET A 37 -11.70 -3.41 -0.20
CA MET A 37 -10.76 -2.59 0.58
C MET A 37 -10.88 -1.11 0.17
N LEU A 38 -10.90 -0.82 -1.13
CA LEU A 38 -11.07 0.54 -1.65
C LEU A 38 -12.41 1.15 -1.25
N GLN A 39 -13.50 0.38 -1.33
CA GLN A 39 -14.84 0.83 -0.93
C GLN A 39 -14.91 1.13 0.57
N GLN A 40 -14.43 0.22 1.43
CA GLN A 40 -14.37 0.43 2.88
C GLN A 40 -13.56 1.67 3.23
N TRP A 41 -12.43 1.87 2.56
CA TRP A 41 -11.58 3.03 2.77
C TRP A 41 -12.28 4.33 2.36
N ARG A 42 -12.90 4.38 1.18
CA ARG A 42 -13.66 5.56 0.68
C ARG A 42 -14.81 5.91 1.60
N LEU A 43 -15.64 4.92 1.97
CA LEU A 43 -16.74 5.11 2.91
C LEU A 43 -16.23 5.61 4.26
N GLY A 44 -15.10 5.09 4.73
CA GLY A 44 -14.45 5.57 5.95
C GLY A 44 -14.01 7.04 5.86
N GLN A 45 -13.49 7.50 4.72
CA GLN A 45 -13.17 8.92 4.52
C GLN A 45 -14.43 9.80 4.50
N GLU A 46 -15.46 9.39 3.76
CA GLU A 46 -16.73 10.14 3.66
C GLU A 46 -17.41 10.26 5.02
N LEU A 47 -17.52 9.15 5.74
CA LEU A 47 -18.10 9.12 7.08
C LEU A 47 -17.26 9.91 8.09
N GLY A 48 -15.93 9.91 7.94
CA GLY A 48 -15.04 10.74 8.74
C GLY A 48 -15.30 12.23 8.52
N ARG A 49 -15.41 12.67 7.26
CA ARG A 49 -15.77 14.06 6.92
C ARG A 49 -17.13 14.45 7.46
N TYR A 50 -18.12 13.56 7.34
CA TYR A 50 -19.44 13.76 7.93
C TYR A 50 -19.36 13.92 9.46
N GLY A 51 -18.67 13.00 10.15
CA GLY A 51 -18.53 13.04 11.60
C GLY A 51 -17.82 14.30 12.10
N LEU A 52 -16.80 14.78 11.38
CA LEU A 52 -16.14 16.04 11.69
C LEU A 52 -17.08 17.23 11.50
N ALA A 53 -17.85 17.26 10.40
CA ALA A 53 -18.78 18.35 10.12
C ALA A 53 -19.95 18.42 11.13
N GLN A 54 -20.40 17.26 11.63
CA GLN A 54 -21.53 17.15 12.55
C GLN A 54 -21.13 17.06 14.02
N ASN A 55 -19.83 17.07 14.33
CA ASN A 55 -19.31 16.76 15.67
C ASN A 55 -19.86 15.44 16.25
N ASP A 56 -19.98 14.41 15.40
CA ASP A 56 -20.54 13.11 15.76
C ASP A 56 -19.41 12.09 16.10
N PRO A 57 -19.17 11.79 17.39
CA PRO A 57 -18.13 10.85 17.79
C PRO A 57 -18.41 9.41 17.35
N GLN A 58 -19.67 9.00 17.15
CA GLN A 58 -19.99 7.65 16.69
C GLN A 58 -19.66 7.48 15.21
N ALA A 59 -19.96 8.49 14.39
CA ALA A 59 -19.55 8.52 12.99
C ALA A 59 -18.02 8.45 12.86
N LEU A 60 -17.28 9.23 13.66
CA LEU A 60 -15.81 9.21 13.67
C LEU A 60 -15.23 7.85 14.08
N LEU A 61 -15.78 7.21 15.13
CA LEU A 61 -15.39 5.87 15.54
C LEU A 61 -15.62 4.85 14.42
N THR A 62 -16.78 4.90 13.78
CA THR A 62 -17.16 3.99 12.69
C THR A 62 -16.27 4.20 11.47
N ALA A 63 -15.99 5.45 11.11
CA ALA A 63 -15.08 5.83 10.05
C ALA A 63 -13.67 5.25 10.29
N ALA A 64 -13.13 5.39 11.51
CA ALA A 64 -11.83 4.84 11.86
C ALA A 64 -11.79 3.31 11.79
N ARG A 65 -12.88 2.64 12.21
CA ARG A 65 -13.01 1.17 12.11
C ARG A 65 -13.02 0.71 10.65
N LEU A 66 -13.77 1.38 9.78
CA LEU A 66 -13.79 1.09 8.34
C LEU A 66 -12.41 1.27 7.69
N GLN A 67 -11.74 2.38 7.99
CA GLN A 67 -10.39 2.63 7.47
C GLN A 67 -9.40 1.55 7.91
N ARG A 68 -9.47 1.10 9.17
CA ARG A 68 -8.60 0.02 9.66
C ARG A 68 -8.94 -1.33 9.05
N ALA A 69 -10.23 -1.64 8.90
CA ALA A 69 -10.69 -2.88 8.27
C ALA A 69 -10.24 -2.99 6.82
N SER A 70 -10.12 -1.86 6.10
CA SER A 70 -9.62 -1.85 4.72
C SER A 70 -8.17 -2.32 4.59
N GLY A 71 -7.37 -2.23 5.66
CA GLY A 71 -5.93 -2.49 5.62
C GLY A 71 -5.10 -1.47 4.83
N LEU A 72 -5.73 -0.50 4.15
CA LEU A 72 -5.07 0.51 3.34
C LEU A 72 -4.47 1.63 4.19
N GLN A 73 -3.41 2.27 3.68
CA GLN A 73 -2.71 3.38 4.32
C GLN A 73 -2.71 4.63 3.44
N PRO A 74 -2.68 5.84 4.01
CA PRO A 74 -2.38 7.04 3.26
C PRO A 74 -1.07 6.90 2.46
N SER A 75 -1.12 7.28 1.18
CA SER A 75 0.06 7.27 0.32
C SER A 75 1.08 8.32 0.72
N ARG A 76 2.36 7.96 0.58
CA ARG A 76 3.51 8.86 0.70
C ARG A 76 4.15 9.17 -0.66
N ALA A 77 3.49 8.79 -1.75
CA ALA A 77 3.94 9.07 -3.10
C ALA A 77 4.15 10.57 -3.31
N ARG A 78 5.21 10.92 -4.06
CA ARG A 78 5.49 12.31 -4.42
C ARG A 78 4.80 12.60 -5.76
N MET A 79 3.88 13.54 -5.80
CA MET A 79 3.39 14.08 -7.07
C MET A 79 4.35 15.17 -7.55
N ASP A 80 4.83 15.02 -8.77
CA ASP A 80 5.75 15.96 -9.42
C ASP A 80 4.92 17.11 -10.01
N GLY A 81 5.22 18.36 -9.63
CA GLY A 81 4.44 19.55 -10.02
C GLY A 81 3.47 20.07 -8.94
N ASP A 82 2.38 20.73 -9.36
CA ASP A 82 1.38 21.30 -8.46
C ASP A 82 0.63 20.19 -7.69
N ARG A 83 0.56 20.32 -6.36
CA ARG A 83 -0.24 19.44 -5.50
C ARG A 83 -1.75 19.72 -5.63
N GLY A 84 -2.15 20.61 -6.53
CA GLY A 84 -3.53 20.82 -6.94
C GLY A 84 -4.26 19.50 -7.22
N GLY A 85 -5.37 19.30 -6.49
CA GLY A 85 -6.25 18.15 -6.65
C GLY A 85 -5.95 16.96 -5.73
N VAL A 86 -4.88 16.98 -4.94
CA VAL A 86 -4.68 15.97 -3.89
C VAL A 86 -5.75 16.14 -2.83
N VAL A 87 -6.55 15.11 -2.61
CA VAL A 87 -7.60 15.16 -1.60
C VAL A 87 -6.98 14.83 -0.24
N GLN A 88 -7.08 15.77 0.69
CA GLN A 88 -6.61 15.58 2.06
C GLN A 88 -7.34 14.40 2.69
N GLN A 89 -6.56 13.47 3.23
CA GLN A 89 -7.08 12.30 3.95
C GLN A 89 -7.00 12.56 5.45
N THR A 90 -7.96 12.01 6.19
CA THR A 90 -7.88 11.91 7.64
C THR A 90 -7.61 10.46 7.99
N ASP A 91 -6.52 10.21 8.72
CA ASP A 91 -6.16 8.86 9.15
C ASP A 91 -7.01 8.42 10.36
N ALA A 92 -7.09 7.09 10.55
CA ALA A 92 -7.91 6.49 11.58
C ALA A 92 -7.50 6.89 13.01
N ALA A 93 -6.22 7.18 13.27
CA ALA A 93 -5.78 7.60 14.60
C ALA A 93 -6.24 9.03 14.90
N SER A 94 -6.13 9.93 13.93
CA SER A 94 -6.67 11.30 14.01
C SER A 94 -8.19 11.29 14.23
N LEU A 95 -8.94 10.44 13.52
CA LEU A 95 -10.38 10.29 13.71
C LEU A 95 -10.73 9.81 15.13
N LEU A 96 -10.02 8.81 15.66
CA LEU A 96 -10.25 8.30 17.02
C LEU A 96 -9.89 9.33 18.09
N ALA A 97 -8.82 10.10 17.90
CA ALA A 97 -8.46 11.20 18.80
C ALA A 97 -9.58 12.25 18.85
N GLN A 98 -10.11 12.66 17.70
CA GLN A 98 -11.22 13.61 17.65
C GLN A 98 -12.52 13.02 18.22
N ALA A 99 -12.81 11.75 17.96
CA ALA A 99 -13.95 11.04 18.55
C ALA A 99 -13.87 11.05 20.08
N LYS A 100 -12.67 10.81 20.64
CA LYS A 100 -12.44 10.81 22.08
C LYS A 100 -12.72 12.17 22.70
N THR A 101 -12.29 13.25 22.07
CA THR A 101 -12.58 14.62 22.51
C THR A 101 -14.08 14.91 22.51
N LEU A 102 -14.81 14.47 21.48
CA LEU A 102 -16.24 14.70 21.35
C LEU A 102 -17.11 13.76 22.20
N ALA A 103 -16.56 12.65 22.67
CA ALA A 103 -17.24 11.67 23.53
C ALA A 103 -17.11 11.99 25.04
N GLN A 104 -16.59 13.16 25.42
CA GLN A 104 -16.54 13.57 26.82
C GLN A 104 -17.93 13.49 27.47
N GLY A 105 -17.99 12.89 28.67
CA GLY A 105 -19.25 12.65 29.38
C GLY A 105 -20.05 11.43 28.91
N LYS A 106 -19.55 10.64 27.94
CA LYS A 106 -20.18 9.40 27.46
C LYS A 106 -19.27 8.19 27.73
N PRO A 107 -19.28 7.63 28.96
CA PRO A 107 -18.30 6.63 29.38
C PRO A 107 -18.32 5.35 28.54
N GLU A 108 -19.49 4.90 28.08
CA GLU A 108 -19.63 3.72 27.24
C GLU A 108 -18.99 3.94 25.86
N LEU A 109 -19.18 5.13 25.28
CA LEU A 109 -18.59 5.47 23.98
C LEU A 109 -17.07 5.65 24.08
N LEU A 110 -16.59 6.25 25.18
CA LEU A 110 -15.16 6.36 25.45
C LEU A 110 -14.51 4.99 25.55
N ALA A 111 -15.14 4.02 26.22
CA ALA A 111 -14.64 2.65 26.30
C ALA A 111 -14.50 2.01 24.90
N LEU A 112 -15.50 2.18 24.03
CA LEU A 112 -15.45 1.67 22.65
C LEU A 112 -14.36 2.35 21.81
N ILE A 113 -14.13 3.65 22.01
CA ILE A 113 -13.06 4.40 21.32
C ILE A 113 -11.69 3.95 21.83
N ASP A 114 -11.54 3.70 23.12
CA ASP A 114 -10.30 3.22 23.71
C ASP A 114 -9.97 1.78 23.26
N GLU A 115 -10.98 0.90 23.21
CA GLU A 115 -10.86 -0.44 22.63
C GLU A 115 -10.40 -0.36 21.17
N ALA A 116 -11.08 0.47 20.37
CA ALA A 116 -10.70 0.69 18.98
C ALA A 116 -9.27 1.23 18.90
N SER A 117 -8.89 2.21 19.72
CA SER A 117 -7.54 2.78 19.73
C SER A 117 -6.46 1.74 20.10
N ALA A 118 -6.78 0.84 21.02
CA ALA A 118 -5.90 -0.22 21.49
C ALA A 118 -5.74 -1.38 20.51
N ALA A 119 -6.66 -1.55 19.55
CA ALA A 119 -6.52 -2.48 18.44
C ALA A 119 -5.34 -2.09 17.53
N ARG A 120 -4.12 -2.37 18.00
CA ARG A 120 -2.89 -2.20 17.24
C ARG A 120 -2.85 -3.27 16.15
N ARG A 121 -2.26 -2.89 15.01
CA ARG A 121 -1.69 -3.85 14.06
C ARG A 121 -0.82 -4.83 14.86
N SER A 122 -1.12 -6.12 14.81
CA SER A 122 -0.38 -7.17 15.51
C SER A 122 1.10 -7.11 15.14
N ARG A 123 2.00 -7.54 16.04
CA ARG A 123 3.42 -7.69 15.69
C ARG A 123 3.53 -8.59 14.46
N GLY A 124 4.18 -8.10 13.41
CA GLY A 124 4.28 -8.79 12.12
C GLY A 124 3.29 -8.33 11.03
N THR A 125 2.40 -7.37 11.31
CA THR A 125 1.55 -6.80 10.25
C THR A 125 2.42 -6.05 9.25
N LEU A 126 2.51 -6.55 8.02
CA LEU A 126 3.06 -5.78 6.90
C LEU A 126 2.32 -4.44 6.80
N ILE A 127 3.06 -3.38 6.47
CA ILE A 127 2.44 -2.12 6.07
C ILE A 127 1.58 -2.46 4.85
N GLY A 128 0.27 -2.31 5.01
CA GLY A 128 -0.67 -2.60 3.92
C GLY A 128 -0.54 -1.59 2.78
N PRO A 129 -1.12 -1.89 1.61
CA PRO A 129 -1.03 -1.02 0.45
C PRO A 129 -1.42 0.43 0.74
N GLN A 130 -0.76 1.34 0.05
CA GLN A 130 -0.99 2.76 0.11
C GLN A 130 -2.06 3.21 -0.87
N VAL A 131 -2.82 4.26 -0.52
CA VAL A 131 -3.95 4.77 -1.31
C VAL A 131 -4.02 6.30 -1.26
N GLN A 132 -4.41 6.93 -2.37
CA GLN A 132 -4.58 8.37 -2.49
C GLN A 132 -5.68 8.75 -3.50
N PRO A 133 -6.75 9.43 -3.05
CA PRO A 133 -7.67 10.09 -3.94
C PRO A 133 -7.06 11.35 -4.53
N VAL A 134 -7.32 11.56 -5.81
CA VAL A 134 -6.87 12.72 -6.57
C VAL A 134 -8.00 13.18 -7.47
N LEU A 135 -8.28 14.48 -7.42
CA LEU A 135 -9.07 15.19 -8.40
C LEU A 135 -8.14 15.61 -9.55
N MET A 136 -8.38 15.07 -10.73
CA MET A 136 -7.69 15.48 -11.95
C MET A 136 -8.54 16.50 -12.69
N GLY A 137 -7.94 17.64 -13.07
CA GLY A 137 -8.60 18.62 -13.93
C GLY A 137 -8.85 18.08 -15.34
N ALA A 138 -9.61 18.82 -16.15
CA ALA A 138 -9.78 18.51 -17.56
C ALA A 138 -8.42 18.47 -18.28
N ARG A 139 -8.16 17.41 -19.07
CA ARG A 139 -6.89 17.22 -19.79
C ARG A 139 -5.63 17.21 -18.91
N ASP A 140 -5.78 17.03 -17.61
CA ASP A 140 -4.69 17.06 -16.64
C ASP A 140 -3.76 15.85 -16.78
N ILE A 141 -2.48 16.07 -16.51
CA ILE A 141 -1.43 15.05 -16.52
C ILE A 141 -0.72 15.11 -15.18
N LYS A 142 -0.74 14.00 -14.44
CA LYS A 142 -0.12 13.92 -13.11
C LYS A 142 1.00 12.88 -13.11
N PRO A 143 2.27 13.32 -13.06
CA PRO A 143 3.38 12.45 -12.78
C PRO A 143 3.46 12.14 -11.27
N ILE A 144 3.51 10.87 -10.94
CA ILE A 144 3.59 10.32 -9.58
C ILE A 144 4.92 9.56 -9.47
N LEU A 145 5.74 9.98 -8.52
CA LEU A 145 7.03 9.37 -8.20
C LEU A 145 6.86 8.46 -6.99
N LEU A 146 7.24 7.21 -7.18
CA LEU A 146 7.11 6.13 -6.21
C LEU A 146 8.49 5.56 -5.96
N SER A 147 8.80 5.24 -4.71
CA SER A 147 10.10 4.69 -4.32
C SER A 147 9.91 3.28 -3.79
N TYR A 148 10.46 2.30 -4.51
CA TYR A 148 10.34 0.88 -4.22
C TYR A 148 11.66 0.29 -3.73
N LYS A 149 11.56 -0.85 -3.04
CA LYS A 149 12.76 -1.64 -2.69
C LYS A 149 13.20 -2.46 -3.91
N PRO A 150 14.49 -2.45 -4.27
CA PRO A 150 15.02 -3.26 -5.35
C PRO A 150 14.69 -4.76 -5.20
N GLY A 151 14.36 -5.41 -6.31
CA GLY A 151 14.09 -6.84 -6.40
C GLY A 151 12.74 -7.28 -5.82
N GLN A 152 11.90 -6.36 -5.33
CA GLN A 152 10.56 -6.67 -4.83
C GLN A 152 9.50 -6.55 -5.93
N LYS A 153 8.46 -7.38 -5.84
CA LYS A 153 7.25 -7.21 -6.65
C LYS A 153 6.58 -5.91 -6.22
N ALA A 154 6.32 -5.06 -7.19
CA ALA A 154 5.71 -3.75 -7.05
C ALA A 154 4.43 -3.70 -7.88
N PHE A 155 3.49 -2.84 -7.47
CA PHE A 155 2.32 -2.55 -8.28
C PHE A 155 1.89 -1.08 -8.15
N PHE A 156 1.12 -0.66 -9.13
CA PHE A 156 0.37 0.59 -9.14
C PHE A 156 -0.97 0.34 -9.81
N GLY A 157 -2.05 0.81 -9.18
CA GLY A 157 -3.37 0.72 -9.75
C GLY A 157 -4.18 2.00 -9.60
N ILE A 158 -5.20 2.12 -10.44
CA ILE A 158 -6.15 3.23 -10.44
C ILE A 158 -7.56 2.65 -10.40
N ALA A 159 -8.41 3.26 -9.58
CA ALA A 159 -9.85 3.04 -9.55
C ALA A 159 -10.57 4.37 -9.79
N SER A 160 -11.53 4.39 -10.71
CA SER A 160 -12.37 5.54 -11.05
C SER A 160 -13.68 5.04 -11.65
N ASP A 161 -14.74 5.82 -11.47
CA ASP A 161 -16.04 5.64 -12.16
C ASP A 161 -15.97 5.99 -13.65
N ARG A 162 -14.90 6.68 -14.07
CA ARG A 162 -14.65 7.13 -15.44
C ARG A 162 -13.36 6.56 -16.03
N MET A 163 -13.15 5.25 -15.85
CA MET A 163 -11.90 4.60 -16.26
C MET A 163 -11.58 4.75 -17.75
N GLN A 164 -12.60 4.78 -18.61
CA GLN A 164 -12.47 5.00 -20.06
C GLN A 164 -11.83 6.33 -20.44
N ASP A 165 -11.86 7.30 -19.53
CA ASP A 165 -11.27 8.63 -19.73
C ASP A 165 -9.85 8.74 -19.17
N ILE A 166 -9.29 7.66 -18.63
CA ILE A 166 -7.99 7.67 -17.97
C ILE A 166 -6.98 6.84 -18.77
N ALA A 167 -5.83 7.44 -19.07
CA ALA A 167 -4.65 6.72 -19.54
C ALA A 167 -3.61 6.61 -18.43
N LEU A 168 -2.97 5.44 -18.34
CA LEU A 168 -1.93 5.12 -17.37
C LEU A 168 -0.67 4.67 -18.12
N SER A 169 0.47 5.24 -17.74
CA SER A 169 1.79 4.78 -18.19
C SER A 169 2.70 4.64 -16.98
N VAL A 170 3.41 3.52 -16.87
CA VAL A 170 4.37 3.26 -15.78
C VAL A 170 5.75 3.09 -16.38
N LYS A 171 6.67 3.97 -15.98
CA LYS A 171 8.00 4.05 -16.55
C LYS A 171 9.09 3.95 -15.50
N GLY A 172 10.16 3.27 -15.88
CA GLY A 172 11.33 3.08 -15.07
C GLY A 172 12.24 4.31 -15.01
N PRO A 173 13.34 4.21 -14.26
CA PRO A 173 14.32 5.28 -14.09
C PRO A 173 14.94 5.78 -15.41
N LYS A 174 15.02 4.93 -16.45
CA LYS A 174 15.56 5.26 -17.78
C LYS A 174 14.45 5.59 -18.79
N ASN A 175 13.23 5.89 -18.32
CA ASN A 175 12.05 6.19 -19.14
C ASN A 175 11.57 5.02 -20.02
N GLU A 176 12.01 3.80 -19.69
CA GLU A 176 11.55 2.55 -20.28
C GLU A 176 10.17 2.16 -19.73
N PRO A 177 9.25 1.60 -20.54
CA PRO A 177 7.99 1.06 -20.03
C PRO A 177 8.26 -0.15 -19.13
N LEU A 178 7.69 -0.18 -17.93
CA LEU A 178 7.84 -1.31 -16.99
C LEU A 178 6.76 -2.36 -17.14
N CYS A 179 5.58 -1.97 -17.63
CA CYS A 179 4.42 -2.84 -17.78
C CYS A 179 3.44 -2.21 -18.79
N GLU A 180 2.49 -3.03 -19.23
CA GLU A 180 1.26 -2.55 -19.84
C GLU A 180 0.12 -2.66 -18.81
N PRO A 181 -0.64 -1.59 -18.53
CA PRO A 181 -1.77 -1.67 -17.61
C PRO A 181 -2.84 -2.64 -18.11
N ALA A 182 -3.22 -3.58 -17.25
CA ALA A 182 -4.31 -4.50 -17.51
C ALA A 182 -5.57 -4.09 -16.74
N GLN A 183 -6.74 -4.30 -17.32
CA GLN A 183 -7.99 -4.23 -16.57
C GLN A 183 -8.06 -5.41 -15.60
N ALA A 184 -8.30 -5.10 -14.33
CA ALA A 184 -8.42 -6.08 -13.26
C ALA A 184 -9.69 -5.76 -12.46
N GLY A 185 -10.85 -6.18 -12.97
CA GLY A 185 -12.13 -5.77 -12.41
C GLY A 185 -12.55 -4.38 -12.86
N GLY A 186 -12.85 -3.48 -11.91
CA GLY A 186 -13.20 -2.07 -12.16
C GLY A 186 -11.99 -1.14 -12.15
N GLU A 187 -10.78 -1.71 -12.12
CA GLU A 187 -9.51 -1.03 -11.91
C GLU A 187 -8.55 -1.25 -13.08
N LEU A 188 -7.63 -0.31 -13.29
CA LEU A 188 -6.41 -0.52 -14.08
C LEU A 188 -5.27 -0.88 -13.14
N LEU A 189 -4.55 -1.95 -13.42
CA LEU A 189 -3.44 -2.43 -12.61
C LEU A 189 -2.21 -2.67 -13.47
N CYS A 190 -1.07 -2.24 -12.95
CA CYS A 190 0.25 -2.55 -13.46
C CYS A 190 1.06 -3.21 -12.35
N GLU A 191 1.69 -4.34 -12.64
CA GLU A 191 2.61 -5.04 -11.74
C GLU A 191 3.96 -5.21 -12.42
N TRP A 192 5.05 -5.10 -11.65
CA TRP A 192 6.42 -5.30 -12.13
C TRP A 192 7.32 -5.76 -10.99
N VAL A 193 8.59 -6.04 -11.32
CA VAL A 193 9.65 -6.27 -10.33
C VAL A 193 10.55 -5.03 -10.32
N SER A 194 10.71 -4.39 -9.16
CA SER A 194 11.51 -3.16 -9.05
C SER A 194 12.98 -3.43 -9.37
N GLY A 195 13.57 -2.61 -10.23
CA GLY A 195 14.99 -2.63 -10.54
C GLY A 195 15.87 -2.07 -9.42
N GLU A 196 17.17 -1.95 -9.68
CA GLU A 196 18.16 -1.44 -8.71
C GLU A 196 17.94 0.03 -8.32
N ALA A 197 17.41 0.85 -9.24
CA ALA A 197 17.06 2.23 -8.95
C ALA A 197 15.62 2.29 -8.38
N PRO A 198 15.42 2.98 -7.24
CA PRO A 198 14.19 2.89 -6.47
C PRO A 198 13.03 3.69 -7.07
N ASP A 199 13.31 4.73 -7.85
CA ASP A 199 12.29 5.68 -8.29
C ASP A 199 11.63 5.25 -9.60
N VAL A 200 10.33 4.99 -9.53
CA VAL A 200 9.45 4.71 -10.68
C VAL A 200 8.57 5.92 -10.94
N ARG A 201 8.46 6.34 -12.20
CA ARG A 201 7.59 7.43 -12.63
C ARG A 201 6.32 6.84 -13.24
N VAL A 202 5.21 7.05 -12.56
CA VAL A 202 3.88 6.78 -13.08
C VAL A 202 3.32 8.07 -13.66
N VAL A 203 2.71 8.00 -14.84
CA VAL A 203 2.02 9.14 -15.46
C VAL A 203 0.57 8.76 -15.64
N VAL A 204 -0.31 9.52 -14.99
CA VAL A 204 -1.76 9.41 -15.14
C VAL A 204 -2.25 10.58 -15.95
N THR A 205 -3.05 10.32 -16.99
CA THR A 205 -3.59 11.35 -17.89
C THR A 205 -5.11 11.28 -17.90
N ASN A 206 -5.77 12.40 -17.64
CA ASN A 206 -7.20 12.55 -17.90
C ASN A 206 -7.40 12.93 -19.37
N LEU A 207 -8.02 12.04 -20.14
CA LEU A 207 -8.34 12.23 -21.55
C LEU A 207 -9.67 12.95 -21.79
N SER A 208 -10.42 13.30 -20.74
CA SER A 208 -11.69 14.00 -20.87
C SER A 208 -11.54 15.52 -20.76
N THR A 209 -12.60 16.23 -21.16
CA THR A 209 -12.75 17.68 -21.00
C THR A 209 -13.35 18.08 -19.65
N ASN A 210 -13.62 17.11 -18.77
CA ASN A 210 -14.20 17.35 -17.45
C ASN A 210 -13.20 16.94 -16.37
N ALA A 211 -13.37 17.47 -15.16
CA ALA A 211 -12.63 16.95 -14.02
C ALA A 211 -13.06 15.51 -13.70
N VAL A 212 -12.11 14.69 -13.25
CA VAL A 212 -12.35 13.28 -12.88
C VAL A 212 -11.77 13.04 -11.50
N MET A 213 -12.56 12.43 -10.62
CA MET A 213 -12.07 11.90 -9.35
C MET A 213 -11.55 10.49 -9.60
N LEU A 214 -10.34 10.22 -9.13
CA LEU A 214 -9.79 8.87 -9.12
C LEU A 214 -9.12 8.57 -7.79
N THR A 215 -8.86 7.29 -7.56
CA THR A 215 -8.06 6.83 -6.44
C THR A 215 -6.93 5.98 -7.01
N PHE A 216 -5.68 6.36 -6.73
CA PHE A 216 -4.56 5.49 -7.01
C PHE A 216 -4.17 4.70 -5.75
N PHE A 217 -3.60 3.52 -5.96
CA PHE A 217 -3.11 2.66 -4.91
C PHE A 217 -1.82 1.95 -5.35
N HIS A 218 -0.95 1.69 -4.39
CA HIS A 218 0.35 1.04 -4.59
C HIS A 218 0.78 0.33 -3.31
N ASP A 219 1.94 -0.30 -3.29
CA ASP A 219 2.49 -0.98 -2.11
C ASP A 219 3.06 -0.03 -1.03
#